data_AF-A0A450X088-F1
#
_entry.id   AF-A0A450X088-F1
#
_cell.length_a   1.000
_cell.length_b   1.000
_cell.length_c   1.000
_cell.angle_alpha   90.00
_cell.angle_beta   90.00
_cell.angle_gamma   90.00
#
_symmetry.space_group_name_H-M   'P 1'
#
loop_
_entity.id
_entity.type
_entity.pdbx_description
1 polymer ?
#
loop_
_entity_poly.entity_id
_entity_poly.type
_entity_poly.pdbx_seq_one_letter_code
_entity_poly.pdbx_strand_id
1 'polypeptide(L)' 'MPKKSLVQRSEVDQAQRAHNCQANAKHRVERGDRRLKLVYAGRSPDHYCLDCGLKIIQQDIAELEALARKLKGEC' A
#
# COMPACT_ATOMS: atom_id res chain seq x y z
N MET A 1 -18.08 -19.35 1.48
CA MET A 1 -16.71 -19.47 0.94
C MET A 1 -15.85 -18.40 1.58
N PRO A 2 -14.63 -18.69 2.07
CA PRO A 2 -13.73 -17.64 2.52
C PRO A 2 -13.43 -16.73 1.32
N LYS A 3 -13.91 -15.48 1.37
CA LYS A 3 -13.60 -14.48 0.33
C LYS A 3 -12.14 -14.11 0.48
N LYS A 4 -11.32 -14.43 -0.53
CA LYS A 4 -9.99 -13.84 -0.66
C LYS A 4 -10.22 -12.37 -1.05
N SER A 5 -9.82 -11.46 -0.19
CA SER A 5 -9.86 -10.02 -0.49
C SER A 5 -8.93 -9.72 -1.68
N LEU A 6 -9.38 -8.87 -2.61
CA LEU A 6 -8.50 -8.30 -3.64
C LEU A 6 -7.50 -7.32 -3.00
N VAL A 7 -7.92 -6.64 -1.93
CA VAL A 7 -7.08 -5.74 -1.15
C VAL A 7 -6.22 -6.57 -0.20
N GLN A 8 -4.92 -6.45 -0.35
CA GLN A 8 -3.94 -7.09 0.54
C GLN A 8 -3.93 -6.43 1.92
N ARG A 9 -3.45 -7.18 2.92
CA ARG A 9 -3.33 -6.64 4.27
C ARG A 9 -2.29 -5.52 4.30
N SER A 10 -2.74 -4.34 4.71
CA SER A 10 -1.91 -3.15 4.86
C SER A 10 -2.17 -2.52 6.22
N GLU A 11 -1.13 -1.92 6.80
CA GLU A 11 -1.13 -1.36 8.15
C GLU A 11 -0.35 -0.05 8.17
N VAL A 12 -0.67 0.84 9.11
CA VAL A 12 0.16 2.00 9.42
C VAL A 12 0.96 1.67 10.67
N ASP A 13 2.29 1.68 10.55
CA ASP A 13 3.21 1.49 11.68
C ASP A 13 4.16 2.67 11.84
N GLN A 14 5.01 2.62 12.87
CA GLN A 14 6.09 3.57 13.06
C GLN A 14 7.43 2.96 12.64
N ALA A 15 8.25 3.76 11.96
CA ALA A 15 9.59 3.38 11.55
C ALA A 15 10.49 3.18 12.78
N GLN A 16 10.92 1.94 13.02
CA GLN A 16 11.84 1.65 14.11
C GLN A 16 13.28 2.12 13.83
N ARG A 17 13.64 2.25 12.55
CA ARG A 17 14.92 2.75 12.07
C ARG A 17 14.74 3.57 10.80
N ALA A 18 15.63 4.53 10.60
CA ALA A 18 15.58 5.36 9.41
C ALA A 18 16.01 4.57 8.15
N HIS A 19 15.27 4.70 7.06
CA HIS A 19 15.47 3.98 5.79
C HIS A 19 14.86 4.78 4.63
N ASN A 20 15.21 4.40 3.40
CA ASN A 20 14.58 5.01 2.24
C ASN A 20 13.28 4.26 1.91
N CYS A 21 12.28 4.99 1.42
CA CYS A 21 11.00 4.46 0.99
C CYS A 21 11.19 3.45 -0.16
N GLN A 22 10.46 2.34 -0.15
CA GLN A 22 10.60 1.34 -1.22
C GLN A 22 10.04 1.76 -2.58
N ALA A 23 9.11 2.72 -2.62
CA ALA A 23 8.62 3.26 -3.88
C ALA A 23 9.58 4.30 -4.49
N ASN A 24 10.41 4.96 -3.67
CA ASN A 24 11.30 6.02 -4.13
C ASN A 24 12.50 6.19 -3.20
N ALA A 25 13.69 5.89 -3.71
CA ALA A 25 14.94 6.00 -2.95
C ALA A 25 15.26 7.43 -2.47
N LYS A 26 14.67 8.47 -3.09
CA LYS A 26 14.81 9.87 -2.66
C LYS A 26 13.99 10.22 -1.42
N HIS A 27 12.96 9.44 -1.11
CA HIS A 27 12.11 9.69 0.04
C HIS A 27 12.68 8.99 1.25
N ARG A 28 13.09 9.78 2.24
CA ARG A 28 13.67 9.30 3.48
C ARG A 28 12.58 9.18 4.55
N VAL A 29 12.55 8.05 5.26
CA VAL A 29 11.69 7.81 6.42
C VAL A 29 12.60 7.76 7.65
N GLU A 30 12.35 8.64 8.62
CA GLU A 30 13.14 8.73 9.84
C GLU A 30 12.58 7.85 10.96
N ARG A 31 13.37 7.59 11.99
CA ARG A 31 12.92 6.80 13.15
C ARG A 31 11.77 7.55 13.85
N GLY A 32 10.66 6.86 14.08
CA GLY A 32 9.45 7.39 14.68
C GLY A 32 8.41 7.88 13.66
N ASP A 33 8.79 8.05 12.39
CA ASP A 33 7.84 8.44 11.36
C ASP A 33 6.77 7.38 11.16
N ARG A 34 5.52 7.83 11.00
CA ARG A 34 4.43 6.96 10.53
C ARG A 34 4.68 6.60 9.08
N ARG A 35 4.41 5.35 8.73
CA ARG A 35 4.62 4.83 7.37
C ARG A 35 3.58 3.76 7.04
N LEU A 36 3.39 3.50 5.76
CA LEU A 36 2.56 2.41 5.26
C LEU A 36 3.40 1.12 5.22
N LYS A 37 2.86 0.05 5.79
CA LYS A 37 3.42 -1.30 5.79
C LYS A 37 2.49 -2.24 5.02
N LEU A 38 3.00 -2.83 3.95
CA LEU A 38 2.27 -3.83 3.16
C LEU A 38 2.69 -5.23 3.58
N VAL A 39 1.73 -6.03 4.05
CA VAL A 39 1.95 -7.35 4.63
C VAL A 39 1.52 -8.43 3.65
N TYR A 40 2.49 -9.20 3.18
CA TYR A 40 2.29 -10.29 2.24
C TYR A 40 2.51 -11.62 2.93
N ALA A 41 1.72 -12.64 2.56
CA ALA A 41 1.98 -14.00 3.01
C ALA A 41 3.28 -14.52 2.37
N GLY A 42 4.20 -15.04 3.19
CA GLY A 42 5.42 -15.70 2.71
C GLY A 42 6.57 -14.79 2.27
N ARG A 43 6.51 -13.47 2.51
CA ARG A 43 7.64 -12.54 2.25
C ARG A 43 7.73 -11.43 3.29
N SER A 44 8.86 -10.74 3.31
CA SER A 44 9.08 -9.55 4.13
C SER A 44 8.11 -8.42 3.76
N PRO A 45 7.62 -7.64 4.75
CA PRO A 45 6.75 -6.50 4.49
C PRO A 45 7.48 -5.40 3.72
N ASP A 46 6.76 -4.75 2.82
CA ASP A 46 7.24 -3.52 2.19
C ASP A 46 6.89 -2.33 3.05
N HIS A 47 7.74 -1.31 3.01
CA HIS A 47 7.59 -0.11 3.82
C HIS A 47 7.67 1.13 2.92
N TYR A 48 6.65 1.97 3.02
CA TYR A 48 6.49 3.17 2.19
C TYR A 48 6.27 4.39 3.08
N CYS A 49 6.90 5.52 2.74
CA CYS A 49 6.55 6.80 3.35
C CYS A 49 5.08 7.15 3.10
N LEU A 50 4.50 8.05 3.91
CA LEU A 50 3.08 8.41 3.80
C LEU A 50 2.71 8.93 2.41
N ASP A 51 3.55 9.79 1.82
CA ASP A 51 3.26 10.38 0.50
C ASP A 51 3.21 9.32 -0.60
N CYS A 52 4.13 8.36 -0.59
CA CYS A 52 4.10 7.24 -1.52
C CYS A 52 2.94 6.30 -1.22
N GLY A 53 2.68 6.02 0.06
CA GLY A 53 1.58 5.14 0.48
C GLY A 53 0.22 5.66 0.06
N LEU A 54 -0.02 6.97 0.21
CA LEU A 54 -1.26 7.61 -0.25
C LEU A 54 -1.44 7.50 -1.77
N LYS A 55 -0.36 7.71 -2.54
CA LYS A 55 -0.41 7.54 -4.01
C LYS A 55 -0.75 6.12 -4.41
N ILE A 56 -0.17 5.12 -3.75
CA ILE A 56 -0.47 3.70 -3.98
C ILE A 56 -1.95 3.43 -3.71
N ILE A 57 -2.47 3.87 -2.55
CA ILE A 57 -3.88 3.67 -2.19
C ILE A 57 -4.81 4.33 -3.21
N GLN A 58 -4.51 5.56 -3.65
CA GLN A 58 -5.31 6.25 -4.65
C GLN A 58 -5.33 5.52 -5.99
N GLN A 59 -4.19 4.99 -6.41
CA GLN A 59 -4.09 4.18 -7.62
C GLN A 59 -4.89 2.88 -7.51
N ASP A 60 -4.74 2.16 -6.39
CA ASP A 60 -5.49 0.92 -6.14
C ASP A 60 -7.01 1.17 -6.11
N ILE A 61 -7.47 2.28 -5.50
CA ILE A 61 -8.89 2.66 -5.51
C ILE A 61 -9.37 2.86 -6.95
N ALA A 62 -8.64 3.62 -7.77
CA ALA A 62 -9.02 3.88 -9.15
C ALA A 62 -9.09 2.58 -9.99
N GLU A 63 -8.13 1.67 -9.79
CA GLU A 63 -8.12 0.37 -10.46
C GLU A 63 -9.29 -0.51 -10.03
N LEU A 64 -9.59 -0.56 -8.73
CA LEU A 64 -10.72 -1.31 -8.19
C LEU A 64 -12.06 -0.74 -8.64
N GLU A 65 -12.21 0.57 -8.70
CA GLU A 65 -13.40 1.23 -9.25
C GLU A 65 -13.58 0.94 -10.74
N ALA A 66 -12.51 1.02 -11.53
CA ALA A 66 -12.55 0.68 -12.94
C ALA A 66 -12.92 -0.80 -13.17
N LEU A 67 -12.39 -1.70 -12.34
CA LEU A 67 -12.76 -3.11 -12.38
C LEU A 67 -14.24 -3.32 -12.02
N ALA A 68 -14.74 -2.61 -11.01
CA ALA A 68 -16.14 -2.67 -10.60
C ALA A 68 -17.10 -2.20 -11.71
N ARG A 69 -16.75 -1.13 -12.44
CA ARG A 69 -17.54 -0.65 -13.60
C ARG A 69 -17.61 -1.71 -14.71
N LYS A 70 -16.48 -2.33 -15.04
CA LYS A 70 -16.42 -3.43 -16.02
C LYS A 70 -17.33 -4.60 -15.63
N LEU A 71 -17.34 -4.97 -14.34
CA LEU A 71 -18.21 -6.06 -13.84
C LEU A 71 -19.71 -5.68 -13.87
N LYS A 72 -20.05 -4.40 -13.81
CA LYS A 72 -21.44 -3.91 -13.96
C LYS A 72 -21.88 -3.75 -15.41
N GLY A 73 -20.96 -3.89 -16.38
CA GLY A 73 -21.24 -3.63 -17.80
C GLY A 73 -21.27 -2.14 -18.15
N GLU A 74 -20.73 -1.27 -17.29
CA GLU A 74 -20.57 0.16 -17.52
C GLU A 74 -19.24 0.36 -18.26
N CYS A 75 -19.28 0.38 -19.60
CA CYS A 75 -18.13 0.70 -20.46
C CYS A 75 -17.92 2.20 -20.57
#